data_AF-A0A967ATV5-F1
#
_entry.id   AF-A0A967ATV5-F1
#
_cell.length_a   1.000
_cell.length_b   1.000
_cell.length_c   1.000
_cell.angle_alpha   90.00
_cell.angle_beta   90.00
_cell.angle_gamma   90.00
#
_symmetry.space_group_name_H-M   'P 1'
#
loop_
_entity.id
_entity.type
_entity.pdbx_description
1 polymer ?
#
loop_
_entity_poly.entity_id
_entity_poly.type
_entity_poly.pdbx_seq_one_letter_code
_entity_poly.pdbx_strand_id
1 'polypeptide(L)'
;MKFNEEDFGKPIDERLSTTLRRNTTKNDYANVAGRTNISFSTIRDVIYRTNSLTKGNSKAIQALIKIAFDNSLAKQLQAEGDKKYLNRLL
;
A
#
# COMPACT_ATOMS: atom_id res chain seq x y z
N MET A 1 3.66 10.91 7.02
CA MET A 1 2.35 11.37 6.48
C MET A 1 1.30 11.18 7.56
N LYS A 2 0.47 12.18 7.83
CA LYS A 2 -0.72 12.06 8.69
C LYS A 2 -1.95 12.36 7.83
N PHE A 3 -3.05 11.64 8.09
CA PHE A 3 -4.35 11.99 7.53
C PHE A 3 -4.95 13.13 8.36
N ASN A 4 -5.68 14.02 7.72
CA ASN A 4 -6.39 15.13 8.34
C ASN A 4 -7.81 14.70 8.76
N GLU A 5 -8.47 15.51 9.59
CA GLU A 5 -9.86 15.22 10.02
C GLU A 5 -10.82 15.09 8.83
N GLU A 6 -10.63 15.90 7.80
CA GLU A 6 -11.41 15.88 6.55
C GLU A 6 -11.24 14.59 5.72
N ASP A 7 -10.19 13.80 5.98
CA ASP A 7 -9.94 12.54 5.27
C ASP A 7 -10.80 11.39 5.79
N PHE A 8 -11.30 11.49 7.02
CA PHE A 8 -12.05 10.42 7.67
C PHE A 8 -13.53 10.40 7.27
N GLY A 9 -14.14 9.22 7.40
CA GLY A 9 -15.57 9.01 7.09
C GLY A 9 -15.85 8.78 5.61
N LYS A 10 -14.87 8.99 4.72
CA LYS A 10 -14.96 8.77 3.28
C LYS A 10 -13.95 7.71 2.81
N PRO A 11 -14.15 7.09 1.63
CA PRO A 11 -13.14 6.24 1.01
C PRO A 11 -11.84 7.02 0.78
N ILE A 12 -10.70 6.32 0.85
CA ILE A 12 -9.40 6.91 0.46
C ILE A 12 -9.43 7.38 -0.99
N ASP A 13 -8.60 8.36 -1.33
CA ASP A 13 -8.46 8.86 -2.70
C ASP A 13 -8.17 7.73 -3.72
N GLU A 14 -8.66 7.89 -4.96
CA GLU A 14 -8.61 6.85 -5.99
C GLU A 14 -7.16 6.61 -6.45
N ARG A 15 -6.36 7.67 -6.51
CA ARG A 15 -4.94 7.58 -6.83
C ARG A 15 -4.22 6.83 -5.72
N LEU A 16 -4.52 7.13 -4.45
CA LEU A 16 -3.95 6.38 -3.33
C LEU A 16 -4.34 4.89 -3.38
N SER A 17 -5.61 4.58 -3.61
CA SER A 17 -6.09 3.19 -3.79
C SER A 17 -5.30 2.46 -4.87
N THR A 18 -5.22 3.05 -6.07
CA THR A 18 -4.52 2.46 -7.20
C THR A 18 -3.02 2.29 -6.91
N THR A 19 -2.38 3.28 -6.30
CA THR A 19 -0.96 3.23 -5.95
C THR A 19 -0.66 2.13 -4.93
N LEU A 20 -1.49 1.99 -3.88
CA LEU A 20 -1.34 0.91 -2.91
C LEU A 20 -1.50 -0.45 -3.61
N ARG A 21 -2.61 -0.65 -4.33
CA ARG A 21 -2.90 -1.93 -5.03
C ARG A 21 -1.79 -2.38 -5.99
N ARG A 22 -1.13 -1.44 -6.67
CA ARG A 22 -0.01 -1.76 -7.59
C ARG A 22 1.28 -2.12 -6.87
N ASN A 23 1.49 -1.63 -5.65
CA ASN A 23 2.77 -1.70 -4.95
C ASN A 23 2.75 -2.53 -3.67
N THR A 24 1.62 -3.10 -3.29
CA THR A 24 1.52 -4.00 -2.14
C THR A 24 0.92 -5.34 -2.52
N THR A 25 1.23 -6.35 -1.73
CA THR A 25 0.81 -7.75 -1.90
C THR A 25 -0.12 -8.17 -0.76
N LYS A 26 -0.75 -9.33 -0.90
CA LYS A 26 -1.53 -9.93 0.21
C LYS A 26 -0.67 -10.17 1.45
N ASN A 27 0.62 -10.50 1.29
CA ASN A 27 1.52 -10.69 2.42
C ASN A 27 1.75 -9.38 3.18
N ASP A 28 1.84 -8.25 2.47
CA ASP A 28 1.95 -6.93 3.10
C ASP A 28 0.72 -6.61 3.95
N TYR A 29 -0.48 -6.99 3.47
CA TYR A 29 -1.72 -6.81 4.23
C TYR A 29 -1.72 -7.67 5.50
N ALA A 30 -1.29 -8.93 5.41
CA ALA A 30 -1.20 -9.83 6.55
C ALA A 30 -0.18 -9.34 7.60
N ASN A 31 0.99 -8.88 7.14
CA ASN A 31 2.02 -8.31 8.01
C ASN A 31 1.53 -7.05 8.72
N VAL A 32 0.83 -6.16 8.00
CA VAL A 32 0.24 -4.95 8.58
C VAL A 32 -0.88 -5.30 9.56
N ALA A 33 -1.71 -6.28 9.25
CA ALA A 33 -2.79 -6.73 10.13
C ALA A 33 -2.23 -7.19 11.49
N GLY A 34 -1.20 -8.05 11.47
CA GLY A 34 -0.55 -8.59 12.67
C GLY A 34 0.04 -7.50 13.58
N ARG A 35 0.62 -6.43 13.02
CA ARG A 35 1.24 -5.35 13.82
C ARG A 35 0.31 -4.22 14.21
N THR A 36 -0.82 -4.04 13.54
CA THR A 36 -1.72 -2.90 13.77
C THR A 36 -3.00 -3.26 14.51
N ASN A 37 -3.28 -4.54 14.73
CA ASN A 37 -4.55 -5.03 15.27
C ASN A 37 -5.77 -4.56 14.44
N ILE A 38 -5.58 -4.42 13.12
CA ILE A 38 -6.66 -4.18 12.14
C ILE A 38 -6.75 -5.43 11.28
N SER A 39 -7.95 -5.96 11.08
CA SER A 39 -8.12 -7.20 10.34
C SER A 39 -7.66 -7.06 8.89
N PHE A 40 -7.19 -8.16 8.32
CA PHE A 40 -6.82 -8.23 6.91
C PHE A 40 -7.96 -7.75 6.00
N SER A 41 -9.21 -8.16 6.29
CA SER A 41 -10.39 -7.77 5.51
C SER A 41 -10.64 -6.28 5.61
N THR A 42 -10.58 -5.66 6.80
CA THR A 42 -10.74 -4.21 6.94
C THR A 42 -9.68 -3.44 6.15
N ILE A 43 -8.43 -3.87 6.20
CA ILE A 43 -7.34 -3.26 5.41
C ILE A 43 -7.66 -3.34 3.91
N ARG A 44 -7.98 -4.54 3.43
CA ARG A 44 -8.35 -4.78 2.03
C ARG A 44 -9.53 -3.89 1.63
N ASP A 45 -10.59 -3.87 2.43
CA ASP A 45 -11.83 -3.19 2.07
C ASP A 45 -11.62 -1.65 2.01
N VAL A 46 -10.77 -1.08 2.86
CA VAL A 46 -10.37 0.34 2.74
C VAL A 46 -9.54 0.58 1.48
N ILE A 47 -8.57 -0.29 1.16
CA ILE A 47 -7.75 -0.18 -0.05
C ILE A 47 -8.61 -0.26 -1.32
N TYR A 48 -9.58 -1.15 -1.35
CA TYR A 48 -10.52 -1.32 -2.46
C TYR A 48 -11.69 -0.34 -2.41
N ARG A 49 -11.66 0.63 -1.48
CA ARG A 49 -12.67 1.70 -1.34
C ARG A 49 -14.09 1.18 -1.10
N THR A 50 -14.24 -0.05 -0.61
CA THR A 50 -15.52 -0.62 -0.16
C THR A 50 -15.80 -0.34 1.31
N ASN A 51 -14.83 0.25 2.02
CA ASN A 51 -14.98 0.76 3.38
C ASN A 51 -14.30 2.14 3.52
N SER A 52 -14.77 2.96 4.44
CA SER A 52 -14.24 4.30 4.70
C SER A 52 -12.94 4.27 5.49
N LEU A 53 -12.10 5.29 5.27
CA LEU A 53 -10.97 5.59 6.14
C LEU A 53 -11.51 6.10 7.49
N THR A 54 -11.02 5.52 8.59
CA THR A 54 -11.39 5.90 9.96
C THR A 54 -10.13 6.14 10.78
N LYS A 55 -10.26 6.83 11.91
CA LYS A 55 -9.13 7.00 12.84
C LYS A 55 -8.53 5.66 13.26
N GLY A 56 -9.37 4.65 13.51
CA GLY A 56 -8.94 3.31 13.92
C GLY A 56 -8.13 2.56 12.86
N ASN A 57 -8.57 2.57 11.60
CA ASN A 57 -7.89 1.86 10.51
C ASN A 57 -6.76 2.67 9.85
N SER A 58 -6.68 3.98 10.09
CA SER A 58 -5.71 4.89 9.48
C SER A 58 -4.25 4.48 9.67
N LYS A 59 -3.91 3.95 10.86
CA LYS A 59 -2.56 3.45 11.17
C LYS A 59 -2.14 2.32 10.23
N ALA A 60 -3.06 1.43 9.84
CA ALA A 60 -2.77 0.35 8.92
C ALA A 60 -2.49 0.88 7.50
N ILE A 61 -3.29 1.87 7.06
CA ILE A 61 -3.09 2.51 5.76
C ILE A 61 -1.78 3.30 5.72
N GLN A 62 -1.43 4.05 6.76
CA GLN A 62 -0.13 4.73 6.86
C GLN A 62 1.05 3.75 6.78
N ALA A 63 0.93 2.62 7.48
CA ALA A 63 1.95 1.58 7.49
C ALA A 63 2.09 0.91 6.11
N LEU A 64 0.98 0.77 5.37
CA LEU A 64 0.99 0.28 3.99
C LEU A 64 1.53 1.28 2.99
N ILE A 65 1.31 2.58 3.18
CA ILE A 65 1.92 3.62 2.32
C ILE A 65 3.45 3.50 2.35
N LYS A 66 4.03 3.28 3.53
CA LYS A 66 5.48 3.08 3.66
C LYS A 66 5.95 1.82 2.93
N ILE A 67 5.26 0.69 3.11
CA ILE A 67 5.57 -0.55 2.40
C ILE A 67 5.43 -0.39 0.88
N ALA A 68 4.36 0.26 0.42
CA ALA A 68 4.12 0.52 -1.00
C ALA A 68 5.26 1.34 -1.63
N PHE A 69 5.76 2.35 -0.91
CA PHE A 69 6.93 3.12 -1.33
C PHE A 69 8.18 2.24 -1.46
N ASP A 70 8.49 1.47 -0.42
CA ASP A 70 9.68 0.60 -0.39
C ASP A 70 9.62 -0.47 -1.50
N ASN A 71 8.46 -1.09 -1.70
CA ASN A 71 8.23 -2.05 -2.78
C ASN A 71 8.36 -1.40 -4.17
N SER A 72 7.86 -0.17 -4.35
CA SER A 72 8.00 0.55 -5.61
C SER A 72 9.47 0.83 -5.94
N LEU A 73 10.26 1.22 -4.93
CA LEU A 73 11.70 1.45 -5.09
C LEU A 73 12.43 0.14 -5.43
N ALA A 74 12.12 -0.95 -4.72
CA ALA A 74 12.72 -2.26 -4.99
C ALA A 74 12.43 -2.72 -6.42
N LYS A 75 11.19 -2.57 -6.91
CA LYS A 75 10.82 -2.89 -8.30
C LYS A 75 11.59 -2.05 -9.32
N GLN A 76 11.80 -0.77 -9.04
CA GLN A 76 12.60 0.09 -9.92
C GLN A 76 14.04 -0.41 -10.03
N LEU A 77 14.69 -0.67 -8.89
CA LEU A 77 16.07 -1.16 -8.84
C LEU A 77 16.22 -2.53 -9.51
N GLN A 78 15.25 -3.42 -9.29
CA GLN A 78 15.19 -4.71 -9.96
C GLN A 78 15.10 -4.54 -11.49
N ALA A 79 14.17 -3.70 -11.97
CA ALA A 79 14.02 -3.45 -13.40
C ALA A 79 15.29 -2.84 -14.03
N GLU A 80 16.02 -1.98 -13.31
CA GLU A 80 17.31 -1.46 -13.76
C GLU A 80 18.37 -2.58 -13.88
N GLY A 81 18.43 -3.49 -12.91
CA GLY A 81 19.30 -4.67 -12.96
C GLY A 81 18.95 -5.60 -14.12
N ASP A 82 17.67 -5.91 -14.29
CA ASP A 82 17.15 -6.78 -15.34
C ASP A 82 17.47 -6.21 -16.73
N LYS A 83 17.27 -4.90 -16.93
CA LYS A 83 17.64 -4.21 -18.18
C LYS A 83 19.13 -4.37 -18.49
N LYS A 84 20.01 -4.18 -17.50
CA LYS A 84 21.46 -4.35 -17.68
C LYS A 84 21.82 -5.79 -18.04
N TYR A 85 21.18 -6.77 -17.42
CA TYR A 85 21.39 -8.18 -17.72
C TYR A 85 20.94 -8.52 -19.14
N LEU A 86 19.71 -8.15 -19.50
CA LEU A 86 19.15 -8.42 -20.83
C LEU A 86 19.92 -7.71 -21.95
N ASN A 87 20.41 -6.49 -21.72
CA ASN A 87 21.25 -5.78 -22.68
C ASN A 87 22.60 -6.46 -22.95
N ARG A 88 23.06 -7.38 -22.08
CA ARG A 88 24.26 -8.19 -22.38
C ARG A 88 23.96 -9.38 -23.28
N LEU A 89 22.68 -9.74 -23.42
CA LEU A 89 22.20 -10.87 -24.23
C LEU A 89 21.64 -10.43 -25.60
N LEU A 90 21.36 -9.14 -25.77
CA LEU A 90 20.99 -8.49 -27.04
C LEU A 90 22.26 -8.07 -27.79
#